data_AF-A0A9K3PKX7-F1
#
_entry.id   AF-A0A9K3PKX7-F1
#
_cell.length_a   1.000
_cell.length_b   1.000
_cell.length_c   1.000
_cell.angle_alpha   90.00
_cell.angle_beta   90.00
_cell.angle_gamma   90.00
#
_symmetry.space_group_name_H-M   'P 1'
#
loop_
_entity.id
_entity.type
_entity.pdbx_description
1 polymer ?
#
loop_
_entity_poly.entity_id
_entity_poly.type
_entity_poly.pdbx_seq_one_letter_code
_entity_poly.pdbx_strand_id
1 'polypeptide(L)'
;MSNLSHSAWRRWASYPLSYLQQGSTLSIRSMAPHTNLLIRPQWRNDGCLSFDQRYHNKEMRNDDNILPWNLYVSKEQDKITSMGRPEAQISILLSLENDVNMTQEDHAEVTQSIPIEEEKIKEDDVHASGQQNHDLDGNPNLTIDVPEKLNLECELPHGGSIRIQDKIEGDVRLWTSSGSVHVKKLRGHAIDIVASRIFASHLLESQSLQLAVPDDGRIRVKRIHASDMEIHVGTDKVQQQHNDDNDATESYNVLLYDDDDAGASCDISALYITGDAKVNVRQNANSLKLPARPQRQAVRIKSHHGHIYVESDTSIPTVKNAMTGEYLPAVDLGGVNGSCEVLINYKSQGDDVAAQDNDSEATTACHVHFDSIVPDSVSVIQSEWSNVHVTVDRKVEADVRLLSPSVGISNVDVETLLLEDNEDGSLADEVPRMLQYLDNLENRKSDPIQEKRIHILTKAFSERERPEVGPLEHGCEFVDGWVENTTSEPDSRFDRKLRGISSGERSSPGGGKIRLEGAYNQALHGFQKGEKASASKSVTSFARPLLAVVAPGKIILETLSWMGNIARRYGIVDESRDSKDLGRQATRRKRLSDESLER
;
A
#
# COMPACT_ATOMS: atom_id res chain seq x y z
N MET A 1 51.03 -8.53 14.25
CA MET A 1 50.53 -9.92 14.13
C MET A 1 49.03 -9.83 13.88
N SER A 2 48.61 -10.07 12.64
CA SER A 2 47.21 -9.97 12.21
C SER A 2 46.44 -11.22 12.66
N ASN A 3 45.42 -11.03 13.50
CA ASN A 3 44.46 -12.09 13.84
C ASN A 3 43.61 -12.38 12.60
N LEU A 4 43.91 -13.48 11.90
CA LEU A 4 43.04 -14.02 10.85
C LEU A 4 41.77 -14.56 11.51
N SER A 5 40.60 -13.98 11.19
CA SER A 5 39.32 -14.55 11.64
C SER A 5 39.03 -15.81 10.85
N HIS A 6 38.93 -16.96 11.50
CA HIS A 6 38.54 -18.20 10.82
C HIS A 6 37.02 -18.21 10.60
N SER A 7 36.57 -17.95 9.38
CA SER A 7 35.20 -18.28 8.98
C SER A 7 35.11 -19.78 8.68
N ALA A 8 34.14 -20.48 9.28
CA ALA A 8 33.84 -21.87 8.94
C ALA A 8 32.75 -21.90 7.86
N TRP A 9 33.02 -22.59 6.76
CA TRP A 9 32.10 -22.71 5.63
C TRP A 9 31.62 -24.16 5.58
N ARG A 10 30.31 -24.37 5.62
CA ARG A 10 29.71 -25.69 5.35
C ARG A 10 28.95 -25.58 4.05
N ARG A 11 29.62 -26.00 2.98
CA ARG A 11 28.95 -26.17 1.69
C ARG A 11 28.30 -27.54 1.70
N TRP A 12 26.99 -27.57 1.52
CA TRP A 12 26.28 -28.83 1.35
C TRP A 12 26.24 -29.11 -0.15
N ALA A 13 26.74 -30.28 -0.56
CA ALA A 13 26.69 -30.69 -1.97
C ALA A 13 25.24 -30.59 -2.48
N SER A 14 25.06 -30.24 -3.76
CA SER A 14 23.74 -30.16 -4.39
C SER A 14 22.99 -31.49 -4.18
N TYR A 15 21.85 -31.44 -3.50
CA TYR A 15 21.08 -32.63 -3.18
C TYR A 15 19.99 -32.79 -4.23
N PRO A 16 20.03 -33.85 -5.05
CA PRO A 16 18.99 -34.10 -6.05
C PRO A 16 17.70 -34.49 -5.33
N LEU A 17 16.73 -33.58 -5.31
CA LEU A 17 15.40 -33.81 -4.78
C LEU A 17 14.45 -34.07 -5.95
N SER A 18 14.56 -35.26 -6.54
CA SER A 18 13.75 -35.67 -7.71
C SER A 18 12.23 -35.41 -7.60
N TYR A 19 11.73 -35.17 -6.38
CA TYR A 19 10.34 -34.83 -6.06
C TYR A 19 10.00 -33.33 -6.16
N LEU A 20 10.97 -32.42 -6.22
CA LEU A 20 10.73 -30.99 -6.34
C LEU A 20 10.43 -30.64 -7.81
N GLN A 21 9.16 -30.76 -8.17
CA GLN A 21 8.67 -30.42 -9.49
C GLN A 21 8.09 -29.01 -9.50
N GLN A 22 7.78 -28.51 -10.70
CA GLN A 22 7.03 -27.28 -10.84
C GLN A 22 5.69 -27.40 -10.08
N GLY A 23 5.42 -26.47 -9.17
CA GLY A 23 4.21 -26.45 -8.33
C GLY A 23 4.29 -27.30 -7.06
N SER A 24 5.45 -27.87 -6.73
CA SER A 24 5.70 -28.44 -5.40
C SER A 24 5.74 -27.36 -4.32
N THR A 25 5.48 -27.75 -3.07
CA THR A 25 5.69 -26.88 -1.89
C THR A 25 7.07 -27.13 -1.28
N LEU A 26 7.80 -26.04 -1.04
CA LEU A 26 9.02 -26.02 -0.25
C LEU A 26 8.76 -25.24 1.05
N SER A 27 8.81 -25.93 2.18
CA SER A 27 8.68 -25.34 3.51
C SER A 27 10.07 -25.21 4.15
N ILE A 28 10.45 -24.02 4.59
CA ILE A 28 11.73 -23.72 5.23
C ILE A 28 11.44 -23.14 6.61
N ARG A 29 11.94 -23.78 7.65
CA ARG A 29 11.81 -23.29 9.02
C ARG A 29 13.18 -23.20 9.66
N SER A 30 13.49 -22.05 10.26
CA SER A 30 14.73 -21.89 11.03
C SER A 30 14.43 -21.63 12.50
N MET A 31 14.86 -22.55 13.35
CA MET A 31 14.91 -22.35 14.79
C MET A 31 16.15 -21.58 15.24
N ALA A 32 17.05 -21.25 14.30
CA ALA A 32 18.23 -20.46 14.61
C ALA A 32 17.88 -18.97 14.78
N PRO A 33 18.38 -18.31 15.84
CA PRO A 33 18.12 -16.90 16.07
C PRO A 33 18.71 -16.05 14.96
N HIS A 34 17.96 -15.03 14.54
CA HIS A 34 18.40 -14.03 13.56
C HIS A 34 18.89 -14.62 12.23
N THR A 35 18.21 -15.64 11.71
CA THR A 35 18.65 -16.31 10.47
C THR A 35 18.52 -15.42 9.25
N ASN A 36 19.59 -15.26 8.49
CA ASN A 36 19.58 -14.60 7.20
C ASN A 36 19.40 -15.63 6.08
N LEU A 37 18.17 -15.75 5.59
CA LEU A 37 17.79 -16.68 4.54
C LEU A 37 17.83 -15.99 3.16
N LEU A 38 18.75 -16.44 2.29
CA LEU A 38 18.87 -15.98 0.92
C LEU A 38 18.35 -17.04 -0.05
N ILE A 39 17.23 -16.76 -0.71
CA ILE A 39 16.64 -17.63 -1.72
C ILE A 39 17.00 -17.08 -3.10
N ARG A 40 17.56 -17.95 -3.93
CA ARG A 40 17.97 -17.67 -5.31
C ARG A 40 17.13 -18.54 -6.26
N PRO A 41 16.02 -18.00 -6.78
CA PRO A 41 15.23 -18.71 -7.78
C PRO A 41 16.06 -18.91 -9.05
N GLN A 42 16.00 -20.12 -9.60
CA GLN A 42 16.64 -20.50 -10.84
C GLN A 42 15.61 -21.10 -11.78
N TRP A 43 15.73 -20.80 -13.06
CA TRP A 43 14.92 -21.47 -14.08
C TRP A 43 15.46 -22.88 -14.30
N ARG A 44 14.96 -23.85 -13.52
CA ARG A 44 15.34 -25.25 -13.60
C ARG A 44 14.15 -26.16 -13.31
N ASN A 45 14.15 -27.30 -13.98
CA ASN A 45 13.16 -28.38 -13.84
C ASN A 45 13.83 -29.72 -13.50
N ASP A 46 15.08 -29.69 -13.06
CA ASP A 46 15.90 -30.87 -12.78
C ASP A 46 15.62 -31.49 -11.40
N GLY A 47 14.79 -30.84 -10.57
CA GLY A 47 14.49 -31.27 -9.22
C GLY A 47 15.68 -31.12 -8.27
N CYS A 48 16.69 -30.32 -8.59
CA CYS A 48 17.83 -30.15 -7.69
C CYS A 48 17.59 -28.98 -6.72
N LEU A 49 17.99 -29.11 -5.46
CA LEU A 49 18.25 -27.99 -4.55
C LEU A 49 19.75 -27.92 -4.27
N SER A 50 20.28 -26.71 -4.16
CA SER A 50 21.66 -26.46 -3.74
C SER A 50 21.66 -25.50 -2.57
N PHE A 51 22.47 -25.82 -1.57
CA PHE A 51 22.54 -25.09 -0.31
C PHE A 51 23.97 -24.62 -0.05
N ASP A 52 24.11 -23.37 0.36
CA ASP A 52 25.37 -22.83 0.86
C ASP A 52 25.10 -22.22 2.23
N GLN A 53 25.67 -22.81 3.29
CA GLN A 53 25.52 -22.34 4.66
C GLN A 53 26.83 -21.70 5.12
N ARG A 54 26.74 -20.44 5.55
CA ARG A 54 27.88 -19.68 6.06
C ARG A 54 27.62 -19.30 7.50
N TYR A 55 28.58 -19.60 8.36
CA TYR A 55 28.55 -19.21 9.76
C TYR A 55 29.82 -18.43 10.10
N HIS A 56 29.64 -17.20 10.59
CA HIS A 56 30.78 -16.35 10.93
C HIS A 56 31.07 -16.45 12.43
N ASN A 57 32.04 -17.27 12.79
CA ASN A 57 32.49 -17.40 14.17
C ASN A 57 33.62 -16.39 14.46
N LYS A 58 33.28 -15.11 14.65
CA LYS A 58 34.30 -14.05 14.76
C LYS A 58 34.86 -13.81 16.16
N GLU A 59 34.19 -14.27 17.23
CA GLU A 59 34.55 -13.86 18.60
C GLU A 59 34.88 -14.98 19.60
N MET A 60 34.64 -16.25 19.28
CA MET A 60 34.60 -17.27 20.34
C MET A 60 35.92 -18.03 20.42
N ARG A 61 36.91 -17.42 21.07
CA ARG A 61 38.22 -18.07 21.32
C ARG A 61 38.29 -18.90 22.61
N ASN A 62 37.24 -18.96 23.46
CA ASN A 62 37.34 -19.65 24.76
C ASN A 62 36.08 -20.38 25.31
N ASP A 63 34.90 -20.31 24.69
CA ASP A 63 33.72 -21.08 25.16
C ASP A 63 33.35 -22.19 24.16
N ASP A 64 33.70 -23.44 24.50
CA ASP A 64 33.63 -24.64 23.65
C ASP A 64 32.22 -25.19 23.36
N ASN A 65 31.14 -24.47 23.67
CA ASN A 65 29.76 -25.01 23.66
C ASN A 65 28.80 -24.39 22.64
N ILE A 66 29.28 -23.83 21.52
CA ILE A 66 28.37 -23.47 20.42
C ILE A 66 28.10 -24.72 19.59
N LEU A 67 26.92 -25.31 19.83
CA LEU A 67 26.42 -26.45 19.07
C LEU A 67 26.22 -26.04 17.60
N PRO A 68 26.74 -26.83 16.64
CA PRO A 68 26.53 -26.55 15.22
C PRO A 68 25.04 -26.66 14.89
N TRP A 69 24.51 -25.68 14.14
CA TRP A 69 23.17 -25.76 13.57
C TRP A 69 23.13 -26.85 12.50
N ASN A 70 22.20 -27.79 12.64
CA ASN A 70 22.00 -28.89 11.72
C ASN A 70 20.88 -28.57 10.74
N LEU A 71 21.09 -28.96 9.49
CA LEU A 71 20.11 -28.84 8.42
C LEU A 71 19.45 -30.20 8.19
N TYR A 72 18.16 -30.28 8.49
CA TYR A 72 17.35 -31.46 8.23
C TYR A 72 16.50 -31.22 6.98
N VAL A 73 16.51 -32.19 6.06
CA VAL A 73 15.66 -32.17 4.87
C VAL A 73 14.80 -33.42 4.92
N SER A 74 13.48 -33.23 4.87
CA SER A 74 12.50 -34.32 4.88
C SER A 74 11.52 -34.17 3.73
N LYS A 75 11.00 -35.30 3.25
CA LYS A 75 9.85 -35.33 2.36
C LYS A 75 8.61 -35.53 3.21
N GLU A 76 7.64 -34.64 3.10
CA GLU A 76 6.35 -34.80 3.76
C GLU A 76 5.38 -35.59 2.87
N GLN A 77 4.29 -36.06 3.46
CA GLN A 77 3.23 -36.73 2.71
C GLN A 77 2.64 -35.76 1.68
N ASP A 78 2.58 -36.19 0.42
CA ASP A 78 2.05 -35.36 -0.67
C ASP A 78 0.62 -34.88 -0.33
N LYS A 79 0.40 -33.57 -0.37
CA LYS A 79 -0.92 -32.98 -0.15
C LYS A 79 -1.76 -33.15 -1.41
N ILE A 80 -3.04 -33.51 -1.26
CA ILE A 80 -3.97 -33.52 -2.38
C ILE A 80 -4.53 -32.11 -2.55
N THR A 81 -4.18 -31.46 -3.65
CA THR A 81 -4.74 -30.15 -4.04
C THR A 81 -6.26 -30.22 -4.19
N SER A 82 -6.94 -29.07 -4.18
CA SER A 82 -8.38 -28.98 -4.46
C SER A 82 -8.80 -29.60 -5.82
N MET A 83 -7.84 -29.73 -6.74
CA MET A 83 -8.00 -30.36 -8.04
C MET A 83 -7.73 -31.88 -8.04
N GLY A 84 -7.52 -32.49 -6.88
CA GLY A 84 -7.25 -33.92 -6.74
C GLY A 84 -5.85 -34.35 -7.17
N ARG A 85 -4.93 -33.40 -7.41
CA ARG A 85 -3.54 -33.71 -7.79
C ARG A 85 -2.65 -33.80 -6.57
N PRO A 86 -1.78 -34.82 -6.46
CA PRO A 86 -0.77 -34.87 -5.42
C PRO A 86 0.25 -33.75 -5.63
N GLU A 87 0.61 -33.09 -4.54
CA GLU A 87 1.59 -32.02 -4.49
C GLU A 87 2.72 -32.46 -3.57
N ALA A 88 3.91 -32.63 -4.14
CA ALA A 88 5.08 -32.99 -3.36
C ALA A 88 5.45 -31.85 -2.40
N GLN A 89 5.66 -32.19 -1.14
CA GLN A 89 6.03 -31.26 -0.09
C GLN A 89 7.41 -31.64 0.47
N ILE A 90 8.31 -30.67 0.47
CA ILE A 90 9.68 -30.82 0.98
C ILE A 90 9.87 -29.82 2.10
N SER A 91 10.37 -30.30 3.23
CA SER A 91 10.61 -29.48 4.41
C SER A 91 12.09 -29.41 4.74
N ILE A 92 12.55 -28.20 5.03
CA ILE A 92 13.90 -27.88 5.46
C ILE A 92 13.81 -27.27 6.85
N LEU A 93 14.45 -27.92 7.82
CA LEU A 93 14.52 -27.44 9.20
C LEU A 93 15.97 -27.14 9.58
N LEU A 94 16.24 -25.93 10.04
CA LEU A 94 17.51 -25.55 10.66
C LEU A 94 17.33 -25.50 12.18
N SER A 95 17.95 -26.42 12.93
CA SER A 95 17.83 -26.50 14.40
C SER A 95 19.11 -26.97 15.08
N LEU A 96 19.22 -26.78 16.40
CA LEU A 96 20.29 -27.40 17.19
C LEU A 96 20.02 -28.90 17.33
N GLU A 97 21.10 -29.68 17.45
CA GLU A 97 21.04 -31.15 17.56
C GLU A 97 20.17 -31.63 18.74
N ASN A 98 20.13 -30.85 19.82
CA ASN A 98 19.40 -31.22 21.04
C ASN A 98 17.89 -30.97 20.97
N ASP A 99 17.41 -30.14 20.03
CA ASP A 99 15.98 -29.75 19.95
C ASP A 99 15.12 -30.78 19.21
N VAL A 100 15.75 -31.68 18.44
CA VAL A 100 15.04 -32.63 17.56
C VAL A 100 14.27 -33.69 18.35
N ASN A 101 14.66 -33.96 19.60
CA ASN A 101 14.00 -34.97 20.44
C ASN A 101 12.56 -34.58 20.87
N MET A 102 12.10 -33.35 20.62
CA MET A 102 10.77 -32.89 21.06
C MET A 102 9.64 -33.03 20.03
N THR A 103 9.90 -33.37 18.77
CA THR A 103 8.86 -33.37 17.70
C THR A 103 8.66 -34.72 16.98
N GLN A 104 9.27 -35.79 17.49
CA GLN A 104 9.32 -37.09 16.78
C GLN A 104 8.03 -37.92 16.81
N GLU A 105 6.97 -37.51 17.52
CA GLU A 105 5.74 -38.32 17.63
C GLU A 105 4.83 -38.27 16.39
N ASP A 106 4.98 -37.30 15.47
CA ASP A 106 4.03 -37.12 14.34
C ASP A 106 4.63 -37.16 12.91
N HIS A 107 5.95 -37.27 12.73
CA HIS A 107 6.59 -37.23 11.40
C HIS A 107 7.32 -38.54 11.03
N ALA A 108 6.54 -39.58 10.74
CA ALA A 108 7.07 -40.88 10.32
C ALA A 108 7.13 -41.01 8.79
N GLU A 109 8.32 -40.77 8.22
CA GLU A 109 8.99 -41.57 7.17
C GLU A 109 10.13 -40.75 6.52
N VAL A 110 11.37 -41.17 6.75
CA VAL A 110 12.62 -40.72 6.10
C VAL A 110 13.15 -39.33 6.51
N THR A 111 13.82 -39.27 7.66
CA THR A 111 14.86 -38.26 7.94
C THR A 111 16.20 -38.80 7.44
N GLN A 112 16.63 -38.45 6.23
CA GLN A 112 18.04 -38.65 5.86
C GLN A 112 18.81 -37.40 6.28
N SER A 113 19.68 -37.53 7.28
CA SER A 113 20.70 -36.50 7.51
C SER A 113 21.59 -36.44 6.28
N ILE A 114 21.71 -35.26 5.67
CA ILE A 114 22.55 -35.09 4.49
C ILE A 114 24.02 -35.27 4.94
N PRO A 115 24.81 -36.15 4.30
CA PRO A 115 26.22 -36.26 4.63
C PRO A 115 26.95 -34.95 4.33
N ILE A 116 27.67 -34.42 5.33
CA ILE A 116 28.44 -33.19 5.23
C ILE A 116 29.76 -33.51 4.52
N GLU A 117 29.91 -33.08 3.27
CA GLU A 117 31.22 -33.02 2.62
C GLU A 117 31.88 -31.68 2.98
N GLU A 118 32.80 -31.70 3.96
CA GLU A 118 33.58 -30.52 4.33
C GLU A 118 34.63 -30.19 3.26
N GLU A 119 34.22 -29.44 2.23
CA GLU A 119 35.14 -28.94 1.22
C GLU A 119 35.88 -27.70 1.77
N LYS A 120 37.20 -27.81 1.99
CA LYS A 120 38.05 -26.65 2.34
C LYS A 120 38.22 -25.76 1.11
N ILE A 121 37.34 -24.78 0.94
CA ILE A 121 37.44 -23.78 -0.12
C ILE A 121 38.64 -22.87 0.18
N LYS A 122 39.55 -22.72 -0.79
CA LYS A 122 40.67 -21.75 -0.71
C LYS A 122 40.11 -20.35 -0.94
N GLU A 123 40.50 -19.39 -0.11
CA GLU A 123 39.96 -18.01 -0.07
C GLU A 123 40.20 -17.18 -1.35
N ASP A 124 40.94 -17.69 -2.35
CA ASP A 124 41.44 -16.89 -3.48
C ASP A 124 40.42 -16.59 -4.61
N ASP A 125 39.21 -17.16 -4.60
CA ASP A 125 38.24 -17.06 -5.73
C ASP A 125 37.03 -16.13 -5.49
N VAL A 126 36.96 -15.38 -4.38
CA VAL A 126 35.80 -14.51 -4.05
C VAL A 126 36.01 -13.05 -4.49
N HIS A 127 36.14 -12.81 -5.80
CA HIS A 127 36.25 -11.46 -6.38
C HIS A 127 35.27 -11.22 -7.54
N ALA A 128 33.95 -11.21 -7.30
CA ALA A 128 32.98 -10.63 -8.25
C ALA A 128 31.55 -10.45 -7.67
N SER A 129 31.29 -9.38 -6.90
CA SER A 129 30.01 -8.62 -6.93
C SER A 129 30.05 -7.53 -5.85
N GLY A 130 30.32 -6.28 -6.25
CA GLY A 130 30.52 -5.13 -5.37
C GLY A 130 29.24 -4.54 -4.76
N GLN A 131 28.58 -5.28 -3.87
CA GLN A 131 27.72 -4.72 -2.84
C GLN A 131 28.15 -5.34 -1.50
N GLN A 132 29.14 -4.73 -0.86
CA GLN A 132 29.54 -5.08 0.50
C GLN A 132 28.42 -4.63 1.45
N ASN A 133 27.54 -5.57 1.78
CA ASN A 133 26.56 -5.39 2.85
C ASN A 133 27.29 -5.30 4.20
N HIS A 134 26.80 -4.42 5.07
CA HIS A 134 27.21 -4.28 6.47
C HIS A 134 26.80 -5.47 7.37
N ASP A 135 26.43 -6.62 6.79
CA ASP A 135 25.87 -7.79 7.48
C ASP A 135 26.95 -8.66 8.15
N LEU A 136 27.96 -8.06 8.79
CA LEU A 136 29.09 -8.77 9.42
C LEU A 136 28.77 -9.33 10.82
N ASP A 137 27.55 -9.18 11.31
CA ASP A 137 27.12 -9.76 12.56
C ASP A 137 27.02 -11.29 12.40
N GLY A 138 27.47 -12.03 13.41
CA GLY A 138 27.66 -13.50 13.42
C GLY A 138 26.40 -14.36 13.23
N ASN A 139 25.37 -13.81 12.59
CA ASN A 139 24.10 -14.44 12.30
C ASN A 139 24.26 -15.59 11.29
N PRO A 140 23.48 -16.68 11.45
CA PRO A 140 23.52 -17.80 10.53
C PRO A 140 22.98 -17.37 9.16
N ASN A 141 23.80 -17.55 8.12
CA ASN A 141 23.42 -17.25 6.74
C ASN A 141 23.15 -18.56 6.00
N LEU A 142 21.93 -18.74 5.49
CA LEU A 142 21.52 -19.89 4.68
C LEU A 142 21.17 -19.41 3.28
N THR A 143 21.92 -19.85 2.27
CA THR A 143 21.60 -19.60 0.87
C THR A 143 21.02 -20.86 0.23
N ILE A 144 19.88 -20.73 -0.43
CA ILE A 144 19.18 -21.83 -1.08
C ILE A 144 18.88 -21.43 -2.52
N ASP A 145 19.37 -22.21 -3.48
CA ASP A 145 18.85 -22.12 -4.84
C ASP A 145 17.57 -22.94 -4.92
N VAL A 146 16.53 -22.45 -5.59
CA VAL A 146 15.23 -23.14 -5.75
C VAL A 146 14.69 -22.97 -7.18
N PRO A 147 13.82 -23.86 -7.69
CA PRO A 147 13.08 -23.61 -8.94
C PRO A 147 12.27 -22.31 -8.89
N GLU A 148 12.12 -21.63 -10.02
CA GLU A 148 11.29 -20.41 -10.08
C GLU A 148 9.80 -20.69 -9.77
N LYS A 149 9.30 -21.87 -10.16
CA LYS A 149 7.87 -22.19 -10.10
C LYS A 149 7.55 -23.20 -9.00
N LEU A 150 7.40 -22.71 -7.78
CA LEU A 150 7.09 -23.52 -6.60
C LEU A 150 6.27 -22.71 -5.62
N ASN A 151 5.56 -23.42 -4.75
CA ASN A 151 4.93 -22.83 -3.57
C ASN A 151 5.98 -22.76 -2.45
N LEU A 152 6.07 -21.62 -1.77
CA LEU A 152 7.14 -21.34 -0.81
C LEU A 152 6.54 -20.98 0.54
N GLU A 153 6.90 -21.72 1.57
CA GLU A 153 6.59 -21.39 2.96
C GLU A 153 7.90 -21.18 3.72
N CYS A 154 8.10 -20.01 4.33
CA CYS A 154 9.32 -19.70 5.09
C CYS A 154 8.95 -19.13 6.45
N GLU A 155 9.46 -19.73 7.52
CA GLU A 155 9.20 -19.32 8.90
C GLU A 155 10.51 -19.13 9.69
N LEU A 156 10.71 -17.92 10.21
CA LEU A 156 11.83 -17.54 11.08
C LEU A 156 11.32 -17.10 12.47
N PRO A 157 10.93 -18.05 13.35
CA PRO A 157 10.36 -17.76 14.68
C PRO A 157 11.24 -16.99 15.64
N HIS A 158 12.55 -17.10 15.48
CA HIS A 158 13.52 -16.39 16.32
C HIS A 158 14.17 -15.22 15.58
N GLY A 159 13.43 -14.66 14.62
CA GLY A 159 13.83 -13.53 13.82
C GLY A 159 14.82 -13.85 12.72
N GLY A 160 15.31 -12.80 12.07
CA GLY A 160 16.14 -12.86 10.89
C GLY A 160 15.44 -12.33 9.65
N SER A 161 16.18 -12.30 8.55
CA SER A 161 15.72 -11.68 7.31
C SER A 161 15.62 -12.69 6.18
N ILE A 162 14.56 -12.57 5.37
CA ILE A 162 14.33 -13.39 4.18
C ILE A 162 14.58 -12.52 2.96
N ARG A 163 15.47 -12.96 2.06
CA ARG A 163 15.76 -12.27 0.81
C ARG A 163 15.53 -13.18 -0.39
N ILE A 164 14.65 -12.77 -1.31
CA ILE A 164 14.39 -13.47 -2.57
C ILE A 164 14.94 -12.61 -3.71
N GLN A 165 16.05 -13.05 -4.31
CA GLN A 165 16.80 -12.23 -5.27
C GLN A 165 16.10 -12.03 -6.62
N ASP A 166 15.27 -13.00 -7.04
CA ASP A 166 14.58 -12.93 -8.32
C ASP A 166 13.07 -13.17 -8.20
N LYS A 167 12.53 -14.05 -9.03
CA LYS A 167 11.10 -14.28 -9.18
C LYS A 167 10.72 -15.64 -8.61
N ILE A 168 9.63 -15.69 -7.88
CA ILE A 168 8.92 -16.93 -7.52
C ILE A 168 7.51 -16.87 -8.13
N GLU A 169 7.08 -17.98 -8.75
CA GLU A 169 5.72 -18.21 -9.22
C GLU A 169 5.08 -19.42 -8.51
N GLY A 170 4.22 -19.15 -7.53
CA GLY A 170 3.47 -20.09 -6.72
C GLY A 170 2.86 -19.38 -5.51
N ASP A 171 2.15 -20.11 -4.67
CA ASP A 171 1.64 -19.56 -3.41
C ASP A 171 2.81 -19.35 -2.44
N VAL A 172 2.84 -18.18 -1.79
CA VAL A 172 3.99 -17.76 -0.99
C VAL A 172 3.53 -17.32 0.40
N ARG A 173 4.13 -17.91 1.44
CA ARG A 173 3.95 -17.52 2.84
C ARG A 173 5.31 -17.24 3.46
N LEU A 174 5.57 -16.00 3.83
CA LEU A 174 6.84 -15.59 4.43
C LEU A 174 6.57 -14.97 5.79
N TRP A 175 7.15 -15.54 6.83
CA TRP A 175 6.97 -15.08 8.20
C TRP A 175 8.31 -14.96 8.93
N THR A 176 8.55 -13.81 9.55
CA THR A 176 9.65 -13.60 10.49
C THR A 176 9.16 -12.81 11.69
N SER A 177 9.52 -13.25 12.90
CA SER A 177 9.09 -12.59 14.14
C SER A 177 9.77 -11.25 14.36
N SER A 178 11.02 -11.12 13.92
CA SER A 178 11.79 -9.87 13.96
C SER A 178 12.78 -9.84 12.80
N GLY A 179 12.60 -8.91 11.87
CA GLY A 179 13.50 -8.77 10.72
C GLY A 179 12.77 -8.35 9.45
N SER A 180 13.45 -8.49 8.31
CA SER A 180 12.95 -7.96 7.05
C SER A 180 12.73 -9.02 5.98
N VAL A 181 11.75 -8.78 5.13
CA VAL A 181 11.48 -9.56 3.93
C VAL A 181 11.79 -8.68 2.72
N HIS A 182 12.82 -9.04 1.96
CA HIS A 182 13.28 -8.33 0.78
C HIS A 182 13.07 -9.20 -0.45
N VAL A 183 12.08 -8.87 -1.27
CA VAL A 183 11.75 -9.65 -2.47
C VAL A 183 11.89 -8.81 -3.72
N LYS A 184 12.30 -9.42 -4.83
CA LYS A 184 12.23 -8.75 -6.13
C LYS A 184 10.85 -8.90 -6.74
N LYS A 185 10.39 -10.14 -6.95
CA LYS A 185 9.09 -10.40 -7.57
C LYS A 185 8.43 -11.67 -7.07
N LEU A 186 7.16 -11.58 -6.69
CA LEU A 186 6.33 -12.73 -6.31
C LEU A 186 5.07 -12.77 -7.17
N ARG A 187 4.67 -13.98 -7.56
CA ARG A 187 3.41 -14.25 -8.26
C ARG A 187 2.75 -15.49 -7.71
N GLY A 188 1.46 -15.45 -7.39
CA GLY A 188 0.76 -16.62 -6.84
C GLY A 188 -0.75 -16.46 -6.87
N HIS A 189 -1.48 -17.46 -6.38
CA HIS A 189 -2.90 -17.24 -6.04
C HIS A 189 -2.98 -16.55 -4.68
N ALA A 190 -2.21 -17.02 -3.70
CA ALA A 190 -2.10 -16.42 -2.38
C ALA A 190 -0.66 -15.99 -2.08
N ILE A 191 -0.48 -14.75 -1.65
CA ILE A 191 0.77 -14.24 -1.09
C ILE A 191 0.48 -13.67 0.29
N ASP A 192 1.14 -14.22 1.31
CA ASP A 192 1.04 -13.78 2.70
C ASP A 192 2.44 -13.48 3.23
N ILE A 193 2.67 -12.25 3.72
CA ILE A 193 3.97 -11.81 4.22
C ILE A 193 3.79 -11.10 5.55
N VAL A 194 4.46 -11.62 6.58
CA VAL A 194 4.52 -11.03 7.92
C VAL A 194 5.97 -10.79 8.32
N ALA A 195 6.34 -9.54 8.54
CA ALA A 195 7.70 -9.17 8.92
C ALA A 195 7.72 -7.81 9.64
N SER A 196 8.85 -7.42 10.25
CA SER A 196 9.02 -6.06 10.76
C SER A 196 9.22 -5.04 9.63
N ARG A 197 9.80 -5.46 8.49
CA ARG A 197 9.96 -4.63 7.29
C ARG A 197 9.71 -5.46 6.04
N ILE A 198 8.92 -4.94 5.11
CA ILE A 198 8.65 -5.59 3.83
C ILE A 198 9.11 -4.66 2.72
N PHE A 199 10.01 -5.14 1.87
CA PHE A 199 10.47 -4.45 0.68
C PHE A 199 10.30 -5.32 -0.56
N ALA A 200 9.43 -4.89 -1.48
CA ALA A 200 9.25 -5.49 -2.79
C ALA A 200 9.72 -4.54 -3.89
N SER A 201 10.92 -4.78 -4.41
CA SER A 201 11.60 -3.87 -5.34
C SER A 201 10.99 -3.81 -6.74
N HIS A 202 10.11 -4.76 -7.11
CA HIS A 202 9.48 -4.78 -8.43
C HIS A 202 7.98 -5.02 -8.41
N LEU A 203 7.51 -6.25 -8.11
CA LEU A 203 6.11 -6.62 -8.30
C LEU A 203 5.64 -7.71 -7.33
N LEU A 204 4.50 -7.49 -6.69
CA LEU A 204 3.67 -8.51 -6.05
C LEU A 204 2.42 -8.69 -6.91
N GLU A 205 2.16 -9.92 -7.36
CA GLU A 205 1.02 -10.24 -8.22
C GLU A 205 0.26 -11.44 -7.66
N SER A 206 -0.95 -11.27 -7.15
CA SER A 206 -1.74 -12.40 -6.63
C SER A 206 -3.24 -12.24 -6.80
N GLN A 207 -3.99 -13.31 -6.53
CA GLN A 207 -5.43 -13.18 -6.37
C GLN A 207 -5.73 -12.60 -4.97
N SER A 208 -5.16 -13.18 -3.93
CA SER A 208 -5.23 -12.70 -2.55
C SER A 208 -3.85 -12.27 -2.07
N LEU A 209 -3.72 -11.04 -1.59
CA LEU A 209 -2.49 -10.47 -1.04
C LEU A 209 -2.71 -10.03 0.41
N GLN A 210 -1.93 -10.59 1.34
CA GLN A 210 -1.92 -10.18 2.74
C GLN A 210 -0.52 -9.74 3.14
N LEU A 211 -0.39 -8.51 3.63
CA LEU A 211 0.88 -7.97 4.14
C LEU A 211 0.65 -7.47 5.56
N ALA A 212 1.42 -7.97 6.53
CA ALA A 212 1.32 -7.54 7.91
C ALA A 212 2.68 -7.14 8.47
N VAL A 213 2.71 -5.99 9.14
CA VAL A 213 3.86 -5.49 9.89
C VAL A 213 3.39 -5.12 11.29
N PRO A 214 3.53 -6.02 12.29
CA PRO A 214 2.84 -5.87 13.57
C PRO A 214 3.35 -4.73 14.49
N ASP A 215 4.56 -4.24 14.27
CA ASP A 215 5.14 -3.12 15.04
C ASP A 215 5.12 -1.81 14.21
N ASP A 216 5.78 -0.74 14.67
CA ASP A 216 6.04 0.50 13.89
C ASP A 216 7.02 0.27 12.71
N GLY A 217 6.89 -0.88 12.07
CA GLY A 217 7.66 -1.28 10.92
C GLY A 217 7.18 -0.61 9.64
N ARG A 218 7.61 -1.17 8.50
CA ARG A 218 7.46 -0.47 7.22
C ARG A 218 7.23 -1.40 6.04
N ILE A 219 6.31 -1.00 5.17
CA ILE A 219 6.04 -1.64 3.88
C ILE A 219 6.42 -0.69 2.75
N ARG A 220 7.29 -1.16 1.86
CA ARG A 220 7.64 -0.48 0.61
C ARG A 220 7.45 -1.44 -0.55
N VAL A 221 6.51 -1.14 -1.45
CA VAL A 221 6.23 -1.97 -2.62
C VAL A 221 6.19 -1.12 -3.89
N LYS A 222 7.00 -1.47 -4.88
CA LYS A 222 7.03 -0.72 -6.14
C LYS A 222 5.77 -0.92 -6.98
N ARG A 223 5.21 -2.14 -7.02
CA ARG A 223 3.98 -2.44 -7.75
C ARG A 223 3.21 -3.59 -7.12
N ILE A 224 1.90 -3.43 -7.03
CA ILE A 224 0.97 -4.48 -6.62
C ILE A 224 -0.09 -4.67 -7.71
N HIS A 225 -0.27 -5.91 -8.14
CA HIS A 225 -1.41 -6.36 -8.93
C HIS A 225 -2.17 -7.39 -8.08
N ALA A 226 -3.36 -7.06 -7.59
CA ALA A 226 -4.14 -8.04 -6.83
C ALA A 226 -5.62 -8.03 -7.20
N SER A 227 -6.32 -9.15 -6.94
CA SER A 227 -7.78 -9.09 -6.90
C SER A 227 -8.19 -8.48 -5.58
N ASP A 228 -7.81 -9.11 -4.48
CA ASP A 228 -8.11 -8.68 -3.13
C ASP A 228 -6.81 -8.46 -2.37
N MET A 229 -6.73 -7.35 -1.63
CA MET A 229 -5.54 -6.96 -0.89
C MET A 229 -5.90 -6.50 0.51
N GLU A 230 -5.15 -6.98 1.49
CA GLU A 230 -5.22 -6.53 2.87
C GLU A 230 -3.82 -6.20 3.40
N ILE A 231 -3.66 -4.98 3.91
CA ILE A 231 -2.41 -4.50 4.49
C ILE A 231 -2.66 -4.03 5.92
N HIS A 232 -1.85 -4.51 6.86
CA HIS A 232 -1.85 -4.10 8.25
C HIS A 232 -0.46 -3.60 8.65
N VAL A 233 -0.37 -2.37 9.15
CA VAL A 233 0.87 -1.81 9.73
C VAL A 233 0.58 -1.34 11.15
N GLY A 234 1.37 -1.80 12.12
CA GLY A 234 1.14 -1.65 13.54
C GLY A 234 0.17 -2.69 14.12
N THR A 235 0.08 -2.74 15.45
CA THR A 235 -0.85 -3.60 16.19
C THR A 235 -1.66 -2.81 17.19
N ASP A 236 -2.87 -3.30 17.45
CA ASP A 236 -3.77 -2.78 18.51
C ASP A 236 -3.33 -3.17 19.90
N LYS A 237 -2.52 -4.23 19.97
CA LYS A 237 -2.03 -4.73 21.23
C LYS A 237 -1.01 -3.72 21.71
N VAL A 238 -1.43 -2.91 22.68
CA VAL A 238 -0.55 -2.24 23.64
C VAL A 238 0.20 -3.35 24.36
N GLN A 239 1.22 -3.92 23.73
CA GLN A 239 2.05 -4.91 24.37
C GLN A 239 2.71 -4.21 25.55
N GLN A 240 2.45 -4.74 26.74
CA GLN A 240 3.08 -4.31 27.97
C GLN A 240 4.58 -4.40 27.74
N GLN A 241 5.25 -3.25 27.78
CA GLN A 241 6.68 -3.10 27.50
C GLN A 241 7.47 -4.18 28.24
N HIS A 242 8.14 -5.06 27.49
CA HIS A 242 9.32 -5.70 28.01
C HIS A 242 10.35 -4.57 28.23
N ASN A 243 10.64 -4.25 29.49
CA ASN A 243 11.56 -3.20 29.94
C ASN A 243 13.03 -3.56 29.65
N ASP A 244 13.35 -4.02 28.45
CA ASP A 244 14.73 -4.22 28.03
C ASP A 244 15.30 -2.87 27.58
N ASP A 245 15.72 -2.08 28.58
CA ASP A 245 16.28 -0.72 28.49
C ASP A 245 17.64 -0.61 27.74
N ASN A 246 18.08 -1.65 27.03
CA ASN A 246 19.41 -1.67 26.44
C ASN A 246 19.40 -1.48 24.93
N ASP A 247 19.73 -0.24 24.54
CA ASP A 247 20.81 0.04 23.58
C ASP A 247 20.59 -0.27 22.09
N ALA A 248 19.47 0.21 21.53
CA ALA A 248 19.36 0.38 20.08
C ALA A 248 18.98 1.83 19.73
N THR A 249 19.86 2.76 20.12
CA THR A 249 19.93 4.11 19.53
C THR A 249 20.59 4.06 18.15
N GLU A 250 20.36 3.00 17.36
CA GLU A 250 20.72 3.00 15.95
C GLU A 250 20.05 4.22 15.33
N SER A 251 20.86 5.13 14.81
CA SER A 251 20.37 6.33 14.17
C SER A 251 19.33 5.90 13.15
N TYR A 252 18.07 6.31 13.36
CA TYR A 252 16.98 6.17 12.39
C TYR A 252 17.24 7.11 11.19
N ASN A 253 18.45 7.08 10.64
CA ASN A 253 18.72 7.49 9.28
C ASN A 253 17.92 6.54 8.43
N VAL A 254 16.73 6.99 8.04
CA VAL A 254 15.84 6.13 7.29
C VAL A 254 16.42 5.93 5.93
N LEU A 255 17.02 4.75 5.78
CA LEU A 255 17.43 4.20 4.52
C LEU A 255 16.17 4.09 3.67
N LEU A 256 16.02 5.02 2.74
CA LEU A 256 15.09 4.91 1.63
C LEU A 256 15.53 3.68 0.82
N TYR A 257 14.59 2.82 0.47
CA TYR A 257 14.91 1.58 -0.24
C TYR A 257 15.18 1.81 -1.73
N ASP A 258 14.59 2.87 -2.31
CA ASP A 258 14.76 3.25 -3.71
C ASP A 258 14.46 4.75 -3.92
N ASP A 259 14.66 5.25 -5.14
CA ASP A 259 14.53 6.68 -5.47
C ASP A 259 13.08 7.22 -5.42
N ASP A 260 12.05 6.36 -5.50
CA ASP A 260 10.63 6.76 -5.38
C ASP A 260 10.08 6.47 -3.99
N ASP A 261 10.92 6.09 -3.04
CA ASP A 261 10.56 5.87 -1.65
C ASP A 261 10.44 7.22 -0.91
N ALA A 262 9.22 7.58 -0.50
CA ALA A 262 8.95 8.80 0.28
C ALA A 262 9.11 8.58 1.79
N GLY A 263 9.37 7.35 2.22
CA GLY A 263 9.60 7.02 3.61
C GLY A 263 8.33 6.83 4.45
N ALA A 264 7.16 6.69 3.84
CA ALA A 264 5.90 6.42 4.54
C ALA A 264 5.91 5.02 5.21
N SER A 265 5.07 4.83 6.24
CA SER A 265 4.91 3.52 6.91
C SER A 265 4.38 2.45 5.93
N CYS A 266 3.42 2.82 5.08
CA CYS A 266 2.99 2.05 3.91
C CYS A 266 3.20 2.91 2.64
N ASP A 267 4.16 2.53 1.80
CA ASP A 267 4.50 3.22 0.55
C ASP A 267 4.36 2.31 -0.68
N ILE A 268 3.35 2.56 -1.51
CA ILE A 268 3.04 1.80 -2.73
C ILE A 268 3.11 2.73 -3.96
N SER A 269 4.11 2.50 -4.81
CA SER A 269 4.32 3.33 -6.01
C SER A 269 3.32 3.09 -7.14
N ALA A 270 2.65 1.94 -7.19
CA ALA A 270 1.66 1.65 -8.21
C ALA A 270 0.77 0.48 -7.77
N LEU A 271 -0.53 0.76 -7.59
CA LEU A 271 -1.52 -0.21 -7.15
C LEU A 271 -2.55 -0.46 -8.26
N TYR A 272 -2.76 -1.72 -8.62
CA TYR A 272 -3.74 -2.17 -9.60
C TYR A 272 -4.60 -3.26 -8.95
N ILE A 273 -5.85 -2.93 -8.66
CA ILE A 273 -6.76 -3.81 -7.92
C ILE A 273 -8.01 -4.07 -8.74
N THR A 274 -8.48 -5.32 -8.80
CA THR A 274 -9.73 -5.67 -9.49
C THR A 274 -10.91 -5.88 -8.55
N GLY A 275 -10.67 -6.29 -7.31
CA GLY A 275 -11.63 -6.38 -6.21
C GLY A 275 -11.42 -5.24 -5.22
N ASP A 276 -11.22 -5.58 -3.95
CA ASP A 276 -11.07 -4.60 -2.87
C ASP A 276 -9.64 -4.52 -2.33
N ALA A 277 -9.20 -3.31 -2.00
CA ALA A 277 -7.94 -3.06 -1.32
C ALA A 277 -8.19 -2.39 0.03
N LYS A 278 -7.89 -3.12 1.11
CA LYS A 278 -7.97 -2.62 2.49
C LYS A 278 -6.58 -2.33 3.04
N VAL A 279 -6.34 -1.11 3.52
CA VAL A 279 -5.07 -0.69 4.12
C VAL A 279 -5.35 -0.08 5.48
N ASN A 280 -4.88 -0.74 6.55
CA ASN A 280 -5.01 -0.26 7.91
C ASN A 280 -3.63 0.08 8.46
N VAL A 281 -3.41 1.34 8.83
CA VAL A 281 -2.13 1.80 9.41
C VAL A 281 -2.37 2.42 10.77
N ARG A 282 -1.85 1.78 11.81
CA ARG A 282 -1.97 2.21 13.20
C ARG A 282 -0.58 2.53 13.73
N GLN A 283 -0.25 3.81 13.81
CA GLN A 283 1.00 4.24 14.42
C GLN A 283 0.89 4.17 15.96
N ASN A 284 1.93 3.68 16.62
CA ASN A 284 1.94 3.58 18.08
C ASN A 284 2.18 4.96 18.71
N ALA A 285 1.22 5.43 19.52
CA ALA A 285 1.35 6.70 20.24
C ALA A 285 2.53 6.72 21.24
N ASN A 286 2.96 5.54 21.74
CA ASN A 286 4.11 5.46 22.65
C ASN A 286 5.45 5.68 21.95
N SER A 287 5.56 5.44 20.64
CA SER A 287 6.76 5.77 19.86
C SER A 287 7.07 7.27 19.88
N LEU A 288 6.06 8.10 20.19
CA LEU A 288 6.11 9.55 20.22
C LEU A 288 6.71 10.13 21.51
N LYS A 289 6.86 9.33 22.57
CA LYS A 289 7.43 9.79 23.85
C LYS A 289 8.95 9.98 23.80
N LEU A 290 9.60 9.49 22.75
CA LEU A 290 11.03 9.72 22.51
C LEU A 290 11.19 11.02 21.72
N PRO A 291 11.75 12.10 22.30
CA PRO A 291 11.73 13.47 21.76
C PRO A 291 12.59 13.72 20.49
N ALA A 292 12.84 12.69 19.66
CA ALA A 292 13.74 12.79 18.52
C ALA A 292 13.32 12.01 17.26
N ARG A 293 12.20 11.29 17.24
CA ARG A 293 11.82 10.51 16.04
C ARG A 293 10.92 11.35 15.12
N PRO A 294 11.35 11.65 13.88
CA PRO A 294 10.51 12.35 12.92
C PRO A 294 9.31 11.45 12.54
N GLN A 295 8.10 11.94 12.82
CA GLN A 295 6.84 11.30 12.43
C GLN A 295 6.67 11.42 10.91
N ARG A 296 6.48 10.27 10.29
CA ARG A 296 6.32 10.14 8.85
C ARG A 296 4.85 10.07 8.47
N GLN A 297 4.61 10.33 7.20
CA GLN A 297 3.40 9.94 6.52
C GLN A 297 3.05 8.47 6.82
N ALA A 298 1.81 8.22 7.19
CA ALA A 298 1.33 6.87 7.46
C ALA A 298 1.16 6.09 6.15
N VAL A 299 0.50 6.71 5.16
CA VAL A 299 0.14 6.05 3.89
C VAL A 299 0.51 6.92 2.70
N ARG A 300 1.19 6.31 1.72
CA ARG A 300 1.37 6.86 0.38
C ARG A 300 1.06 5.80 -0.66
N ILE A 301 0.01 6.00 -1.46
CA ILE A 301 -0.39 5.02 -2.48
C ILE A 301 -0.68 5.74 -3.78
N LYS A 302 -0.07 5.27 -4.88
CA LYS A 302 -0.47 5.68 -6.23
C LYS A 302 -1.39 4.62 -6.83
N SER A 303 -2.70 4.88 -6.79
CA SER A 303 -3.71 3.95 -7.28
C SER A 303 -3.96 4.15 -8.75
N HIS A 304 -3.96 3.08 -9.56
CA HIS A 304 -4.26 3.17 -10.97
C HIS A 304 -5.54 2.43 -11.37
N HIS A 305 -6.11 1.62 -10.48
CA HIS A 305 -7.33 0.87 -10.70
C HIS A 305 -7.88 0.32 -9.38
N GLY A 306 -9.21 0.24 -9.28
CA GLY A 306 -9.92 -0.47 -8.20
C GLY A 306 -10.36 0.44 -7.06
N HIS A 307 -11.18 -0.11 -6.16
CA HIS A 307 -11.60 0.55 -4.93
C HIS A 307 -10.52 0.43 -3.86
N ILE A 308 -10.31 1.49 -3.07
CA ILE A 308 -9.33 1.50 -1.98
C ILE A 308 -9.97 2.02 -0.71
N TYR A 309 -9.92 1.21 0.33
CA TYR A 309 -10.23 1.57 1.70
C TYR A 309 -8.93 1.79 2.50
N VAL A 310 -8.80 2.97 3.11
CA VAL A 310 -7.68 3.34 3.99
C VAL A 310 -8.21 3.76 5.35
N GLU A 311 -7.86 3.01 6.38
CA GLU A 311 -8.05 3.42 7.78
C GLU A 311 -6.69 3.76 8.38
N SER A 312 -6.54 4.95 8.94
CA SER A 312 -5.29 5.37 9.57
C SER A 312 -5.50 5.99 10.95
N ASP A 313 -4.94 5.33 11.97
CA ASP A 313 -4.78 5.90 13.31
C ASP A 313 -3.38 6.47 13.43
N THR A 314 -3.23 7.76 13.12
CA THR A 314 -1.92 8.39 12.97
C THR A 314 -1.83 9.68 13.77
N SER A 315 -0.58 10.06 14.03
CA SER A 315 -0.24 11.37 14.57
C SER A 315 0.13 12.33 13.44
N ILE A 316 0.29 13.61 13.77
CA ILE A 316 0.67 14.64 12.80
C ILE A 316 2.09 14.35 12.27
N PRO A 317 2.31 14.23 10.95
CA PRO A 317 3.65 14.09 10.41
C PRO A 317 4.49 15.34 10.71
N THR A 318 5.71 15.15 11.21
CA THR A 318 6.67 16.23 11.47
C THR A 318 7.72 16.35 10.37
N VAL A 319 7.77 15.39 9.44
CA VAL A 319 8.63 15.46 8.27
C VAL A 319 8.07 16.46 7.26
N LYS A 320 8.90 17.45 6.90
CA LYS A 320 8.65 18.37 5.80
C LYS A 320 9.15 17.78 4.48
N ASN A 321 8.43 18.04 3.40
CA ASN A 321 8.89 17.78 2.05
C ASN A 321 10.13 18.65 1.77
N ALA A 322 11.25 18.01 1.41
CA ALA A 322 12.50 18.72 1.16
C ALA A 322 12.42 19.73 0.00
N MET A 323 11.49 19.52 -0.94
CA MET A 323 11.30 20.37 -2.13
C MET A 323 10.37 21.55 -1.86
N THR A 324 9.25 21.33 -1.16
CA THR A 324 8.23 22.38 -0.95
C THR A 324 8.35 23.06 0.42
N GLY A 325 9.03 22.45 1.38
CA GLY A 325 9.11 22.93 2.77
C GLY A 325 7.82 22.72 3.57
N GLU A 326 6.76 22.19 2.95
CA GLU A 326 5.48 21.91 3.60
C GLU A 326 5.52 20.58 4.36
N TYR A 327 4.69 20.44 5.39
CA TYR A 327 4.53 19.15 6.07
C TYR A 327 3.88 18.14 5.12
N LEU A 328 4.39 16.91 5.14
CA LEU A 328 3.78 15.82 4.38
C LEU A 328 2.41 15.47 5.00
N PRO A 329 1.40 15.12 4.19
CA PRO A 329 0.12 14.71 4.73
C PRO A 329 0.21 13.32 5.37
N ALA A 330 -0.67 13.03 6.33
CA ALA A 330 -0.70 11.72 6.98
C ALA A 330 -1.06 10.60 5.98
N VAL A 331 -2.00 10.87 5.08
CA VAL A 331 -2.40 9.99 3.97
C VAL A 331 -2.29 10.76 2.64
N ASP A 332 -1.55 10.20 1.66
CA ASP A 332 -1.44 10.73 0.29
C ASP A 332 -1.84 9.66 -0.73
N LEU A 333 -3.02 9.83 -1.32
CA LEU A 333 -3.53 8.98 -2.41
C LEU A 333 -3.38 9.70 -3.75
N GLY A 334 -2.41 9.28 -4.55
CA GLY A 334 -2.13 9.86 -5.85
C GLY A 334 -2.75 9.10 -7.01
N GLY A 335 -3.39 9.82 -7.94
CA GLY A 335 -3.80 9.29 -9.24
C GLY A 335 -4.96 8.30 -9.19
N VAL A 336 -5.76 8.33 -8.12
CA VAL A 336 -6.88 7.42 -7.87
C VAL A 336 -7.74 7.29 -9.12
N ASN A 337 -7.82 6.07 -9.64
CA ASN A 337 -8.63 5.70 -10.79
C ASN A 337 -9.57 4.58 -10.34
N GLY A 338 -10.75 4.95 -9.85
CA GLY A 338 -11.55 4.07 -9.01
C GLY A 338 -12.51 4.85 -8.12
N SER A 339 -12.78 4.29 -6.96
CA SER A 339 -13.32 5.02 -5.81
C SER A 339 -12.41 4.81 -4.61
N CYS A 340 -12.55 5.63 -3.57
CA CYS A 340 -11.83 5.40 -2.34
C CYS A 340 -12.63 5.78 -1.09
N GLU A 341 -12.35 5.08 0.00
CA GLU A 341 -12.78 5.41 1.34
C GLU A 341 -11.53 5.69 2.18
N VAL A 342 -11.47 6.85 2.82
CA VAL A 342 -10.36 7.23 3.69
C VAL A 342 -10.90 7.67 5.02
N LEU A 343 -10.52 6.98 6.09
CA LEU A 343 -10.82 7.31 7.47
C LEU A 343 -9.51 7.61 8.20
N ILE A 344 -9.37 8.83 8.72
CA ILE A 344 -8.19 9.25 9.48
C ILE A 344 -8.61 9.61 10.90
N ASN A 345 -8.17 8.80 11.86
CA ASN A 345 -8.42 9.01 13.27
C ASN A 345 -7.21 9.67 13.92
N TYR A 346 -7.47 10.64 14.80
CA TYR A 346 -6.40 11.34 15.52
C TYR A 346 -6.07 10.62 16.83
N LYS A 347 -4.84 10.11 16.94
CA LYS A 347 -4.34 9.62 18.24
C LYS A 347 -3.79 10.81 19.04
N SER A 348 -4.62 11.37 19.92
CA SER A 348 -4.19 12.44 20.82
C SER A 348 -3.09 11.96 21.77
N GLN A 349 -2.04 12.77 21.88
CA GLN A 349 -0.87 12.47 22.68
C GLN A 349 -1.09 12.94 24.14
N GLY A 350 -2.11 12.41 24.82
CA GLY A 350 -2.48 12.87 26.16
C GLY A 350 -2.94 14.34 26.21
N ASP A 351 -3.33 14.83 27.39
CA ASP A 351 -3.97 16.15 27.57
C ASP A 351 -3.07 17.38 27.25
N ASP A 352 -1.82 17.19 26.80
CA ASP A 352 -0.85 18.27 26.58
C ASP A 352 -0.93 18.95 25.20
N VAL A 353 -1.96 18.64 24.39
CA VAL A 353 -2.15 19.20 23.02
C VAL A 353 -2.49 20.70 23.03
N ALA A 354 -2.76 21.31 24.19
CA ALA A 354 -3.20 22.69 24.31
C ALA A 354 -2.13 23.78 24.02
N ALA A 355 -0.91 23.42 23.57
CA ALA A 355 0.19 24.39 23.42
C ALA A 355 0.85 24.48 22.02
N GLN A 356 0.38 23.76 21.00
CA GLN A 356 0.88 23.92 19.62
C GLN A 356 0.03 24.94 18.84
N ASP A 357 0.08 26.19 19.28
CA ASP A 357 -1.00 27.17 19.06
C ASP A 357 -0.84 28.10 17.83
N ASN A 358 0.02 27.80 16.84
CA ASN A 358 0.12 28.68 15.65
C ASN A 358 0.43 28.00 14.30
N ASP A 359 1.10 26.85 14.25
CA ASP A 359 1.48 26.19 12.98
C ASP A 359 0.48 25.11 12.53
N SER A 360 -0.60 24.88 13.29
CA SER A 360 -1.58 23.83 13.00
C SER A 360 -2.31 24.05 11.67
N GLU A 361 -2.49 25.30 11.24
CA GLU A 361 -3.13 25.66 9.98
C GLU A 361 -2.42 25.12 8.73
N ALA A 362 -1.11 24.87 8.80
CA ALA A 362 -0.33 24.40 7.65
C ALA A 362 -0.34 22.87 7.50
N THR A 363 -0.82 22.13 8.50
CA THR A 363 -0.82 20.67 8.45
C THR A 363 -1.94 20.17 7.54
N THR A 364 -1.73 19.06 6.86
CA THR A 364 -2.77 18.41 6.03
C THR A 364 -2.89 16.98 6.52
N ALA A 365 -4.08 16.54 6.91
CA ALA A 365 -4.29 15.14 7.29
C ALA A 365 -4.32 14.25 6.04
N CYS A 366 -5.08 14.66 5.02
CA CYS A 366 -5.30 13.86 3.82
C CYS A 366 -5.07 14.68 2.55
N HIS A 367 -4.38 14.08 1.59
CA HIS A 367 -4.32 14.55 0.21
C HIS A 367 -4.78 13.43 -0.73
N VAL A 368 -5.79 13.71 -1.56
CA VAL A 368 -6.30 12.76 -2.55
C VAL A 368 -6.35 13.41 -3.93
N HIS A 369 -5.76 12.75 -4.92
CA HIS A 369 -5.86 13.12 -6.33
C HIS A 369 -6.62 12.07 -7.12
N PHE A 370 -7.78 12.43 -7.67
CA PHE A 370 -8.57 11.57 -8.55
C PHE A 370 -8.17 11.79 -10.02
N ASP A 371 -7.58 10.77 -10.65
CA ASP A 371 -7.39 10.73 -12.10
C ASP A 371 -8.71 10.41 -12.82
N SER A 372 -9.54 9.56 -12.23
CA SER A 372 -10.88 9.20 -12.72
C SER A 372 -11.69 8.53 -11.64
N ILE A 373 -13.02 8.72 -11.68
CA ILE A 373 -13.94 8.14 -10.70
C ILE A 373 -14.85 7.15 -11.40
N VAL A 374 -15.05 5.97 -10.79
CA VAL A 374 -15.93 4.93 -11.35
C VAL A 374 -17.37 5.45 -11.32
N PRO A 375 -18.14 5.36 -12.41
CA PRO A 375 -19.56 5.73 -12.40
C PRO A 375 -20.35 4.98 -11.33
N ASP A 376 -21.43 5.58 -10.80
CA ASP A 376 -22.25 4.98 -9.75
C ASP A 376 -21.47 4.58 -8.48
N SER A 377 -20.29 5.16 -8.25
CA SER A 377 -19.48 4.91 -7.05
C SER A 377 -19.54 6.08 -6.08
N VAL A 378 -19.30 5.76 -4.81
CA VAL A 378 -19.17 6.73 -3.73
C VAL A 378 -17.71 6.73 -3.29
N SER A 379 -17.13 7.91 -3.16
CA SER A 379 -15.83 8.12 -2.52
C SER A 379 -16.00 8.96 -1.27
N VAL A 380 -15.52 8.44 -0.15
CA VAL A 380 -15.64 9.06 1.17
C VAL A 380 -14.26 9.43 1.68
N ILE A 381 -14.11 10.65 2.18
CA ILE A 381 -12.90 11.08 2.89
C ILE A 381 -13.33 11.70 4.21
N GLN A 382 -13.03 11.03 5.32
CA GLN A 382 -13.29 11.49 6.67
C GLN A 382 -11.98 11.66 7.42
N SER A 383 -11.78 12.85 7.98
CA SER A 383 -10.66 13.14 8.87
C SER A 383 -11.17 13.69 10.19
N GLU A 384 -10.73 13.12 11.31
CA GLU A 384 -11.00 13.65 12.65
C GLU A 384 -10.13 14.88 12.98
N TRP A 385 -9.12 15.19 12.15
CA TRP A 385 -8.20 16.30 12.42
C TRP A 385 -7.69 16.99 11.14
N SER A 386 -7.29 18.26 11.30
CA SER A 386 -6.57 19.06 10.29
C SER A 386 -7.26 19.20 8.92
N ASN A 387 -6.53 19.70 7.93
CA ASN A 387 -7.00 20.04 6.61
C ASN A 387 -7.08 18.81 5.70
N VAL A 388 -8.01 18.83 4.74
CA VAL A 388 -8.13 17.84 3.68
C VAL A 388 -8.02 18.53 2.32
N HIS A 389 -7.14 18.03 1.47
CA HIS A 389 -6.91 18.57 0.14
C HIS A 389 -7.30 17.54 -0.92
N VAL A 390 -8.32 17.86 -1.69
CA VAL A 390 -8.84 17.03 -2.77
C VAL A 390 -8.59 17.70 -4.10
N THR A 391 -7.96 16.96 -5.00
CA THR A 391 -7.71 17.39 -6.36
C THR A 391 -8.35 16.40 -7.34
N VAL A 392 -8.95 16.92 -8.41
CA VAL A 392 -9.58 16.09 -9.44
C VAL A 392 -8.99 16.43 -10.80
N ASP A 393 -8.78 15.41 -11.65
CA ASP A 393 -8.36 15.65 -13.02
C ASP A 393 -9.45 16.40 -13.78
N ARG A 394 -9.01 17.22 -14.75
CA ARG A 394 -9.86 18.07 -15.59
C ARG A 394 -10.99 17.35 -16.34
N LYS A 395 -10.89 16.02 -16.48
CA LYS A 395 -11.89 15.15 -17.12
C LYS A 395 -12.89 14.51 -16.14
N VAL A 396 -12.68 14.65 -14.84
CA VAL A 396 -13.55 14.04 -13.82
C VAL A 396 -14.89 14.77 -13.78
N GLU A 397 -15.97 14.00 -13.75
CA GLU A 397 -17.32 14.47 -13.44
C GLU A 397 -17.79 13.76 -12.18
N ALA A 398 -18.24 14.52 -11.18
CA ALA A 398 -18.73 13.97 -9.92
C ALA A 398 -19.64 14.96 -9.21
N ASP A 399 -20.63 14.44 -8.48
CA ASP A 399 -21.33 15.20 -7.46
C ASP A 399 -20.44 15.29 -6.22
N VAL A 400 -20.46 16.44 -5.54
CA VAL A 400 -19.51 16.74 -4.47
C VAL A 400 -20.24 17.33 -3.27
N ARG A 401 -20.05 16.69 -2.10
CA ARG A 401 -20.57 17.12 -0.81
C ARG A 401 -19.41 17.32 0.16
N LEU A 402 -19.20 18.56 0.61
CA LEU A 402 -18.11 18.94 1.50
C LEU A 402 -18.67 19.49 2.79
N LEU A 403 -18.23 18.95 3.93
CA LEU A 403 -18.64 19.38 5.25
C LEU A 403 -17.42 19.66 6.13
N SER A 404 -17.33 20.88 6.63
CA SER A 404 -16.37 21.26 7.66
C SER A 404 -17.11 21.52 8.98
N PRO A 405 -17.19 20.52 9.89
CA PRO A 405 -17.83 20.69 11.20
C PRO A 405 -16.96 21.56 12.12
N SER A 406 -17.54 22.30 13.05
CA SER A 406 -16.78 23.08 14.03
C SER A 406 -15.96 22.18 14.97
N VAL A 407 -14.85 22.71 15.50
CA VAL A 407 -13.95 21.96 16.39
C VAL A 407 -14.70 21.53 17.65
N GLY A 408 -14.89 20.22 17.82
CA GLY A 408 -15.62 19.63 18.94
C GLY A 408 -16.83 18.80 18.55
N ILE A 409 -17.34 18.96 17.33
CA ILE A 409 -18.36 18.06 16.77
C ILE A 409 -17.62 16.85 16.19
N SER A 410 -17.29 15.88 17.04
CA SER A 410 -16.57 14.66 16.63
C SER A 410 -17.45 13.66 15.85
N ASN A 411 -18.77 13.86 15.85
CA ASN A 411 -19.73 12.81 15.49
C ASN A 411 -20.67 13.20 14.33
N VAL A 412 -20.26 14.03 13.38
CA VAL A 412 -21.06 14.09 12.15
C VAL A 412 -20.84 12.81 11.38
N ASP A 413 -21.84 11.95 11.41
CA ASP A 413 -21.85 10.70 10.68
C ASP A 413 -21.84 11.00 9.17
N VAL A 414 -20.83 10.48 8.47
CA VAL A 414 -20.71 10.57 7.02
C VAL A 414 -21.95 9.98 6.34
N GLU A 415 -22.63 9.01 6.97
CA GLU A 415 -23.89 8.46 6.44
C GLU A 415 -24.91 9.55 6.11
N THR A 416 -24.90 10.67 6.86
CA THR A 416 -25.73 11.85 6.58
C THR A 416 -25.43 12.46 5.21
N LEU A 417 -24.16 12.46 4.78
CA LEU A 417 -23.75 12.93 3.46
C LEU A 417 -24.01 11.93 2.34
N LEU A 418 -24.32 10.68 2.67
CA LEU A 418 -24.55 9.61 1.68
C LEU A 418 -26.03 9.40 1.34
N LEU A 419 -26.91 10.15 2.00
CA LEU A 419 -28.34 10.11 1.74
C LEU A 419 -28.64 10.42 0.26
N GLU A 420 -29.25 9.47 -0.44
CA GLU A 420 -29.57 9.57 -1.87
C GLU A 420 -30.66 10.61 -2.12
N ASP A 421 -30.50 11.41 -3.18
CA ASP A 421 -31.56 12.32 -3.60
C ASP A 421 -32.77 11.48 -4.06
N ASN A 422 -33.91 11.63 -3.39
CA ASN A 422 -35.17 11.06 -3.87
C ASN A 422 -35.45 11.51 -5.31
N GLU A 423 -36.26 10.75 -6.07
CA GLU A 423 -36.65 11.12 -7.45
C GLU A 423 -37.30 12.52 -7.55
N ASP A 424 -37.85 13.03 -6.44
CA ASP A 424 -38.46 14.36 -6.34
C ASP A 424 -37.48 15.46 -5.84
N GLY A 425 -36.22 15.11 -5.55
CA GLY A 425 -35.20 16.01 -5.02
C GLY A 425 -35.39 16.40 -3.56
N SER A 426 -36.40 15.88 -2.85
CA SER A 426 -36.74 16.29 -1.48
C SER A 426 -35.68 15.96 -0.44
N LEU A 427 -34.81 14.98 -0.72
CA LEU A 427 -33.80 14.48 0.21
C LEU A 427 -32.51 15.33 0.19
N ALA A 428 -32.27 16.06 -0.90
CA ALA A 428 -31.22 17.09 -0.95
C ALA A 428 -31.44 18.20 0.11
N ASP A 429 -32.70 18.43 0.52
CA ASP A 429 -33.05 19.37 1.58
C ASP A 429 -32.92 18.76 2.99
N GLU A 430 -32.82 17.44 3.11
CA GLU A 430 -32.74 16.75 4.40
C GLU A 430 -31.34 16.86 5.02
N VAL A 431 -30.29 16.75 4.21
CA VAL A 431 -28.89 16.89 4.68
C VAL A 431 -28.66 18.25 5.36
N PRO A 432 -28.98 19.40 4.74
CA PRO A 432 -28.86 20.70 5.41
C PRO A 432 -29.70 20.81 6.69
N ARG A 433 -30.91 20.24 6.71
CA ARG A 433 -31.78 20.28 7.90
C ARG A 433 -31.21 19.45 9.05
N MET A 434 -30.66 18.27 8.76
CA MET A 434 -29.98 17.44 9.74
C MET A 434 -28.74 18.14 10.28
N LEU A 435 -27.95 18.76 9.41
CA LEU A 435 -26.79 19.55 9.82
C LEU A 435 -27.21 20.74 10.69
N GLN A 436 -28.26 21.46 10.34
CA GLN A 436 -28.78 22.57 11.14
C GLN A 436 -29.30 22.08 12.51
N TYR A 437 -29.90 20.90 12.58
CA TYR A 437 -30.31 20.29 13.85
C TYR A 437 -29.11 19.95 14.74
N LEU A 438 -28.05 19.36 14.17
CA LEU A 438 -26.80 19.06 14.87
C LEU A 438 -26.10 20.33 15.35
N ASP A 439 -26.08 21.37 14.52
CA ASP A 439 -25.53 22.69 14.81
C ASP A 439 -26.25 23.34 16.01
N ASN A 440 -27.59 23.29 16.03
CA ASN A 440 -28.42 23.84 17.12
C ASN A 440 -28.34 23.07 18.45
N LEU A 441 -27.92 21.80 18.43
CA LEU A 441 -27.78 20.99 19.65
C LEU A 441 -26.59 21.47 20.50
N GLU A 442 -25.57 22.03 19.87
CA GLU A 442 -24.41 22.59 20.56
C GLU A 442 -24.70 24.03 20.99
N ASN A 443 -25.28 24.21 22.18
CA ASN A 443 -25.47 25.51 22.85
C ASN A 443 -24.13 26.16 23.26
N ARG A 444 -23.18 26.31 22.34
CA ARG A 444 -21.90 26.97 22.57
C ARG A 444 -22.04 28.45 22.26
N LYS A 445 -21.44 29.30 23.11
CA LYS A 445 -21.31 30.72 22.82
C LYS A 445 -20.49 30.84 21.55
N SER A 446 -21.08 31.45 20.51
CA SER A 446 -20.45 31.65 19.21
C SER A 446 -19.09 32.33 19.40
N ASP A 447 -18.01 31.61 19.09
CA ASP A 447 -16.73 32.25 18.85
C ASP A 447 -16.86 33.18 17.62
N PRO A 448 -16.12 34.29 17.55
CA PRO A 448 -16.20 35.22 16.44
C PRO A 448 -15.96 34.51 15.10
N ILE A 449 -16.67 34.98 14.07
CA ILE A 449 -16.73 34.46 12.69
C ILE A 449 -15.36 33.94 12.25
N GLN A 450 -15.25 32.60 12.19
CA GLN A 450 -14.06 31.92 11.67
C GLN A 450 -13.91 32.18 10.18
N GLU A 451 -12.67 32.22 9.70
CA GLU A 451 -12.37 32.24 8.26
C GLU A 451 -13.11 31.09 7.55
N LYS A 452 -13.52 31.33 6.30
CA LYS A 452 -14.12 30.30 5.44
C LYS A 452 -13.19 29.08 5.41
N ARG A 453 -13.70 27.88 5.72
CA ARG A 453 -12.92 26.64 5.82
C ARG A 453 -13.00 25.81 4.54
N ILE A 454 -14.08 25.93 3.78
CA ILE A 454 -14.21 25.24 2.49
C ILE A 454 -13.77 26.16 1.35
N HIS A 455 -12.68 25.80 0.68
CA HIS A 455 -12.10 26.54 -0.43
C HIS A 455 -12.27 25.78 -1.74
N ILE A 456 -13.14 26.30 -2.61
CA ILE A 456 -13.30 25.83 -3.98
C ILE A 456 -12.36 26.63 -4.88
N LEU A 457 -11.25 26.02 -5.30
CA LEU A 457 -10.23 26.64 -6.15
C LEU A 457 -10.40 26.27 -7.64
N THR A 458 -11.48 25.56 -7.98
CA THR A 458 -11.79 25.18 -9.36
C THR A 458 -12.94 25.97 -9.95
N LYS A 459 -12.83 26.29 -11.24
CA LYS A 459 -13.92 26.86 -12.05
C LYS A 459 -14.86 25.80 -12.61
N ALA A 460 -14.48 24.53 -12.49
CA ALA A 460 -15.27 23.37 -12.93
C ALA A 460 -16.43 23.07 -11.99
N PHE A 461 -16.40 23.63 -10.78
CA PHE A 461 -17.41 23.40 -9.77
C PHE A 461 -18.59 24.34 -9.98
N SER A 462 -19.80 23.76 -9.97
CA SER A 462 -21.05 24.46 -9.92
C SER A 462 -21.74 24.13 -8.60
N GLU A 463 -22.01 25.16 -7.80
CA GLU A 463 -22.73 25.01 -6.54
C GLU A 463 -24.20 24.74 -6.82
N ARG A 464 -24.80 23.82 -6.06
CA ARG A 464 -26.24 23.53 -6.16
C ARG A 464 -27.00 24.68 -5.50
N GLU A 465 -27.92 25.29 -6.25
CA GLU A 465 -28.82 26.31 -5.69
C GLU A 465 -29.64 25.68 -4.57
N ARG A 466 -29.50 26.21 -3.35
CA ARG A 466 -30.28 25.75 -2.21
C ARG A 466 -31.54 26.61 -2.08
N PRO A 467 -32.70 26.01 -1.77
CA PRO A 467 -33.80 26.79 -1.20
C PRO A 467 -33.28 27.52 0.04
N GLU A 468 -33.86 28.66 0.40
CA GLU A 468 -33.41 29.59 1.46
C GLU A 468 -33.35 28.98 2.88
N VAL A 469 -32.57 27.91 3.07
CA VAL A 469 -32.13 27.42 4.36
C VAL A 469 -31.09 28.42 4.82
N GLY A 470 -31.34 29.06 5.96
CA GLY A 470 -30.42 30.04 6.53
C GLY A 470 -29.00 29.46 6.66
N PRO A 471 -27.96 30.31 6.71
CA PRO A 471 -26.61 29.85 6.95
C PRO A 471 -26.55 29.03 8.24
N LEU A 472 -25.72 27.97 8.26
CA LEU A 472 -25.41 27.24 9.48
C LEU A 472 -24.79 28.24 10.49
N GLU A 473 -25.28 28.26 11.72
CA GLU A 473 -25.03 29.34 12.68
C GLU A 473 -23.82 29.07 13.60
N HIS A 474 -23.48 27.81 13.87
CA HIS A 474 -22.51 27.40 14.89
C HIS A 474 -21.16 26.97 14.29
N GLY A 475 -20.79 27.63 13.20
CA GLY A 475 -19.49 27.52 12.56
C GLY A 475 -19.36 26.35 11.60
N CYS A 476 -20.33 25.44 11.48
CA CYS A 476 -20.31 24.42 10.44
C CYS A 476 -20.39 25.04 9.03
N GLU A 477 -19.58 24.55 8.10
CA GLU A 477 -19.66 24.95 6.69
C GLU A 477 -20.01 23.72 5.85
N PHE A 478 -21.02 23.86 4.98
CA PHE A 478 -21.46 22.79 4.09
C PHE A 478 -21.60 23.30 2.66
N VAL A 479 -20.95 22.63 1.71
CA VAL A 479 -21.01 22.93 0.27
C VAL A 479 -21.48 21.68 -0.47
N ASP A 480 -22.44 21.87 -1.38
CA ASP A 480 -23.03 20.82 -2.22
C ASP A 480 -23.08 21.31 -3.66
N GLY A 481 -22.75 20.46 -4.61
CA GLY A 481 -22.63 20.83 -6.01
C GLY A 481 -22.05 19.70 -6.85
N TRP A 482 -21.49 20.05 -8.00
CA TRP A 482 -20.86 19.09 -8.89
C TRP A 482 -19.65 19.69 -9.59
N VAL A 483 -18.71 18.82 -9.97
CA VAL A 483 -17.58 19.16 -10.84
C VAL A 483 -17.90 18.68 -12.26
N GLU A 484 -17.71 19.56 -13.24
CA GLU A 484 -17.89 19.25 -14.66
C GLU A 484 -16.57 18.97 -15.37
N ASN A 485 -16.61 18.13 -16.41
CA ASN A 485 -15.49 17.95 -17.32
C ASN A 485 -15.24 19.25 -18.07
N THR A 486 -14.13 19.91 -17.74
CA THR A 486 -13.73 21.18 -18.37
C THR A 486 -12.98 20.97 -19.68
N THR A 487 -12.74 19.71 -20.06
CA THR A 487 -12.07 19.36 -21.30
C THR A 487 -13.06 18.89 -22.34
N SER A 488 -12.70 19.09 -23.62
CA SER A 488 -13.37 18.40 -24.72
C SER A 488 -12.96 16.92 -24.83
N GLU A 489 -12.03 16.47 -24.00
CA GLU A 489 -11.57 15.10 -23.96
C GLU A 489 -12.53 14.29 -23.08
N PRO A 490 -13.19 13.26 -23.62
CA PRO A 490 -13.93 12.33 -22.77
C PRO A 490 -12.95 11.65 -21.82
N ASP A 491 -13.41 11.22 -20.64
CA ASP A 491 -12.61 10.40 -19.75
C ASP A 491 -12.36 9.04 -20.43
N SER A 492 -11.33 8.99 -21.27
CA SER A 492 -11.22 8.02 -22.36
C SER A 492 -11.13 6.55 -21.90
N ARG A 493 -10.95 6.32 -20.60
CA ARG A 493 -10.94 4.99 -19.98
C ARG A 493 -12.35 4.42 -19.80
N PHE A 494 -13.30 5.24 -19.35
CA PHE A 494 -14.70 4.85 -19.10
C PHE A 494 -15.66 5.33 -20.21
N ASP A 495 -15.44 6.52 -20.79
CA ASP A 495 -16.38 7.15 -21.72
C ASP A 495 -16.41 6.58 -23.14
N ARG A 496 -15.40 5.81 -23.56
CA ARG A 496 -15.37 5.24 -24.93
C ARG A 496 -16.55 4.31 -25.24
N LYS A 497 -17.33 3.91 -24.24
CA LYS A 497 -18.51 3.06 -24.40
C LYS A 497 -19.81 3.82 -24.74
N LEU A 498 -19.92 5.11 -24.43
CA LEU A 498 -21.25 5.72 -24.25
C LEU A 498 -21.74 6.61 -25.40
N ARG A 499 -20.85 7.22 -26.20
CA ARG A 499 -21.27 8.02 -27.38
C ARG A 499 -21.29 7.24 -28.69
N GLY A 500 -21.45 5.92 -28.62
CA GLY A 500 -21.92 5.12 -29.74
C GLY A 500 -23.39 5.41 -30.00
N ILE A 501 -23.68 6.60 -30.53
CA ILE A 501 -25.00 7.03 -30.96
C ILE A 501 -25.55 5.93 -31.87
N SER A 502 -26.59 5.26 -31.37
CA SER A 502 -27.46 4.35 -32.10
C SER A 502 -28.33 5.12 -33.11
N SER A 503 -27.74 6.05 -33.86
CA SER A 503 -28.37 6.54 -35.08
C SER A 503 -28.23 5.41 -36.07
N GLY A 504 -29.31 4.64 -36.23
CA GLY A 504 -29.40 3.61 -37.23
C GLY A 504 -29.12 4.22 -38.60
N GLU A 505 -27.91 4.00 -39.10
CA GLU A 505 -27.63 3.65 -40.49
C GLU A 505 -26.12 3.42 -40.69
N ARG A 506 -25.80 2.15 -40.97
CA ARG A 506 -24.63 1.67 -41.70
C ARG A 506 -23.23 1.98 -41.14
N SER A 507 -22.72 0.96 -40.45
CA SER A 507 -21.36 0.39 -40.59
C SER A 507 -20.18 1.36 -40.50
N SER A 508 -19.47 1.32 -39.37
CA SER A 508 -18.02 1.56 -39.37
C SER A 508 -17.32 0.52 -38.48
N PRO A 509 -16.46 -0.35 -39.03
CA PRO A 509 -15.71 -1.34 -38.28
C PRO A 509 -14.35 -0.76 -37.85
N GLY A 510 -14.14 -0.59 -36.56
CA GLY A 510 -12.82 -0.29 -36.00
C GLY A 510 -12.88 -0.14 -34.49
N GLY A 511 -12.08 -0.83 -33.68
CA GLY A 511 -11.05 -1.82 -33.95
C GLY A 511 -10.52 -2.35 -32.61
N GLY A 512 -10.40 -3.68 -32.54
CA GLY A 512 -9.76 -4.54 -31.55
C GLY A 512 -9.13 -3.95 -30.28
N LYS A 513 -9.80 -4.17 -29.15
CA LYS A 513 -9.28 -4.96 -28.02
C LYS A 513 -10.47 -5.65 -27.32
N ILE A 514 -10.44 -6.97 -27.20
CA ILE A 514 -11.44 -7.73 -26.42
C ILE A 514 -11.26 -7.31 -24.96
N ARG A 515 -12.25 -6.63 -24.38
CA ARG A 515 -12.29 -6.37 -22.93
C ARG A 515 -12.85 -7.62 -22.24
N LEU A 516 -12.08 -8.21 -21.33
CA LEU A 516 -12.51 -9.36 -20.51
C LEU A 516 -13.81 -9.05 -19.73
N GLU A 517 -13.97 -7.83 -19.22
CA GLU A 517 -15.21 -7.37 -18.57
C GLU A 517 -16.38 -7.20 -19.54
N GLY A 518 -16.10 -6.81 -20.79
CA GLY A 518 -17.12 -6.74 -21.84
C GLY A 518 -17.61 -8.14 -22.24
N ALA A 519 -16.70 -9.11 -22.31
CA ALA A 519 -17.01 -10.52 -22.52
C ALA A 519 -17.70 -11.14 -21.29
N TYR A 520 -17.31 -10.77 -20.07
CA TYR A 520 -17.92 -11.20 -18.81
C TYR A 520 -19.37 -10.70 -18.70
N ASN A 521 -19.59 -9.40 -18.89
CA ASN A 521 -20.94 -8.82 -18.85
C ASN A 521 -21.83 -9.30 -20.01
N GLN A 522 -21.27 -9.55 -21.21
CA GLN A 522 -22.04 -10.16 -22.31
C GLN A 522 -22.36 -11.65 -22.07
N ALA A 523 -21.47 -12.40 -21.41
CA ALA A 523 -21.71 -13.80 -21.07
C ALA A 523 -22.75 -13.96 -19.93
N LEU A 524 -22.80 -13.01 -18.99
CA LEU A 524 -23.72 -13.04 -17.84
C LEU A 524 -25.08 -12.38 -18.10
N HIS A 525 -25.20 -11.49 -19.10
CA HIS A 525 -26.50 -10.92 -19.49
C HIS A 525 -27.55 -11.97 -19.93
N GLY A 526 -27.12 -13.18 -20.30
CA GLY A 526 -28.01 -14.31 -20.60
C GLY A 526 -28.53 -15.08 -19.38
N PHE A 527 -28.02 -14.81 -18.16
CA PHE A 527 -28.35 -15.57 -16.95
C PHE A 527 -29.22 -14.83 -15.93
N GLN A 528 -29.50 -13.53 -16.11
CA GLN A 528 -30.57 -12.86 -15.37
C GLN A 528 -31.93 -13.30 -15.92
N LYS A 529 -32.39 -14.46 -15.45
CA LYS A 529 -33.75 -14.95 -15.64
C LYS A 529 -34.73 -14.04 -14.90
N GLY A 530 -35.24 -13.05 -15.63
CA GLY A 530 -36.65 -12.72 -15.63
C GLY A 530 -37.14 -11.70 -14.61
N GLU A 531 -37.02 -10.42 -14.97
CA GLU A 531 -38.10 -9.47 -14.74
C GLU A 531 -38.47 -8.79 -16.06
N LYS A 532 -39.69 -9.06 -16.52
CA LYS A 532 -40.24 -8.48 -17.74
C LYS A 532 -40.76 -7.08 -17.44
N ALA A 533 -40.00 -6.08 -17.90
CA ALA A 533 -40.43 -4.86 -18.57
C ALA A 533 -41.75 -4.18 -18.14
N SER A 534 -41.62 -2.98 -17.55
CA SER A 534 -42.39 -1.81 -17.96
C SER A 534 -41.43 -0.82 -18.65
N ALA A 535 -41.53 -0.74 -19.98
CA ALA A 535 -40.74 0.15 -20.81
C ALA A 535 -41.27 1.59 -20.71
N SER A 536 -40.94 2.30 -19.63
CA SER A 536 -40.93 3.77 -19.65
C SER A 536 -39.56 4.22 -20.13
N LYS A 537 -39.58 5.21 -21.02
CA LYS A 537 -38.43 5.75 -21.75
C LYS A 537 -37.66 6.73 -20.85
N SER A 538 -37.30 6.34 -19.63
CA SER A 538 -36.39 7.14 -18.82
C SER A 538 -35.02 7.07 -19.51
N VAL A 539 -34.51 8.23 -19.87
CA VAL A 539 -33.09 8.38 -20.18
C VAL A 539 -32.38 7.81 -18.97
N THR A 540 -31.64 6.73 -19.13
CA THR A 540 -30.79 6.17 -18.08
C THR A 540 -29.68 7.18 -17.83
N SER A 541 -29.98 8.24 -17.08
CA SER A 541 -28.97 9.11 -16.51
C SER A 541 -28.23 8.24 -15.51
N PHE A 542 -27.07 7.73 -15.92
CA PHE A 542 -26.13 7.13 -14.99
C PHE A 542 -25.92 8.12 -13.85
N ALA A 543 -25.98 7.63 -12.62
CA ALA A 543 -25.76 8.49 -11.48
C ALA A 543 -24.30 8.95 -11.56
N ARG A 544 -24.10 10.26 -11.46
CA ARG A 544 -22.74 10.79 -11.33
C ARG A 544 -22.14 10.18 -10.06
N PRO A 545 -20.84 9.84 -10.06
CA PRO A 545 -20.23 9.38 -8.83
C PRO A 545 -20.28 10.49 -7.77
N LEU A 546 -20.38 10.08 -6.52
CA LEU A 546 -20.43 11.00 -5.38
C LEU A 546 -19.08 11.06 -4.68
N LEU A 547 -18.63 12.27 -4.38
CA LEU A 547 -17.46 12.56 -3.58
C LEU A 547 -17.89 13.29 -2.30
N ALA A 548 -17.87 12.58 -1.17
CA ALA A 548 -18.20 13.10 0.15
C ALA A 548 -16.94 13.32 0.98
N VAL A 549 -16.77 14.53 1.54
CA VAL A 549 -15.60 14.90 2.33
C VAL A 549 -16.02 15.55 3.65
N VAL A 550 -15.51 15.03 4.76
CA VAL A 550 -15.72 15.57 6.11
C VAL A 550 -14.39 15.81 6.78
N ALA A 551 -14.12 17.05 7.20
CA ALA A 551 -12.93 17.38 7.97
C ALA A 551 -13.11 18.65 8.81
N PRO A 552 -12.69 18.69 10.08
CA PRO A 552 -12.86 19.86 10.94
C PRO A 552 -11.95 21.04 10.53
N GLY A 553 -10.88 20.78 9.78
CA GLY A 553 -10.00 21.81 9.24
C GLY A 553 -10.49 22.38 7.90
N LYS A 554 -9.56 23.00 7.17
CA LYS A 554 -9.80 23.55 5.84
C LYS A 554 -9.98 22.41 4.83
N ILE A 555 -11.02 22.48 4.00
CA ILE A 555 -11.25 21.57 2.89
C ILE A 555 -10.96 22.31 1.60
N ILE A 556 -9.98 21.83 0.82
CA ILE A 556 -9.59 22.45 -0.44
C ILE A 556 -10.01 21.51 -1.58
N LEU A 557 -10.84 22.02 -2.50
CA LEU A 557 -11.19 21.33 -3.74
C LEU A 557 -10.60 22.08 -4.94
N GLU A 558 -9.78 21.38 -5.73
CA GLU A 558 -9.14 21.96 -6.92
C GLU A 558 -9.21 21.01 -8.11
N THR A 559 -9.19 21.57 -9.32
CA THR A 559 -9.01 20.80 -10.55
C THR A 559 -7.59 20.99 -11.05
N LEU A 560 -6.85 19.89 -11.17
CA LEU A 560 -5.48 19.87 -11.64
C LEU A 560 -5.31 18.84 -12.73
N SER A 561 -4.54 19.17 -13.77
CA SER A 561 -4.04 18.12 -14.66
C SER A 561 -3.08 17.20 -13.88
N TRP A 562 -3.00 15.93 -14.27
CA TRP A 562 -2.00 14.99 -13.77
C TRP A 562 -0.58 15.59 -13.69
N MET A 563 -0.16 16.31 -14.73
CA MET A 563 1.15 16.98 -14.76
C MET A 563 1.27 18.12 -13.74
N GLY A 564 0.19 18.88 -13.54
CA GLY A 564 0.13 19.94 -12.53
C GLY A 564 0.25 19.38 -11.11
N ASN A 565 -0.41 18.26 -10.84
CA ASN A 565 -0.30 17.55 -9.56
C ASN A 565 1.13 17.05 -9.31
N ILE A 566 1.78 16.46 -10.33
CA ILE A 566 3.20 16.06 -10.25
C ILE A 566 4.09 17.26 -9.98
N ALA A 567 3.94 18.35 -10.74
CA ALA A 567 4.75 19.54 -10.59
C ALA A 567 4.66 20.11 -9.16
N ARG A 568 3.46 20.14 -8.57
CA ARG A 568 3.25 20.55 -7.18
C ARG A 568 4.00 19.65 -6.20
N ARG A 569 3.82 18.33 -6.31
CA ARG A 569 4.46 17.36 -5.39
C ARG A 569 5.99 17.47 -5.37
N TYR A 570 6.59 17.80 -6.52
CA TYR A 570 8.04 17.94 -6.67
C TYR A 570 8.56 19.38 -6.55
N GLY A 571 7.72 20.35 -6.14
CA GLY A 571 8.15 21.74 -6.01
C GLY A 571 8.61 22.39 -7.32
N ILE A 572 8.16 21.89 -8.47
CA ILE A 572 8.47 22.44 -9.81
C ILE A 572 7.50 23.59 -10.16
N VAL A 573 6.91 24.21 -9.13
CA VAL A 573 6.03 25.35 -9.32
C VAL A 573 6.91 26.57 -9.55
N ASP A 574 7.05 26.93 -10.82
CA ASP A 574 7.74 28.14 -11.25
C ASP A 574 7.01 29.34 -10.62
N GLU A 575 7.61 30.00 -9.61
CA GLU A 575 7.02 31.17 -8.91
C GLU A 575 6.58 32.28 -9.89
N SER A 576 7.15 32.27 -11.10
CA SER A 576 6.83 33.20 -12.18
C SER A 576 5.56 32.86 -12.96
N ARG A 577 5.04 31.63 -12.86
CA ARG A 577 3.81 31.22 -13.54
C ARG A 577 2.63 31.54 -12.65
N ASP A 578 1.71 32.36 -13.18
CA ASP A 578 0.40 32.54 -12.59
C ASP A 578 -0.18 31.16 -12.23
N SER A 579 -0.56 30.98 -10.96
CA SER A 579 -1.14 29.73 -10.44
C SER A 579 -2.32 29.21 -11.29
N LYS A 580 -2.92 30.11 -12.07
CA LYS A 580 -3.98 29.84 -13.05
C LYS A 580 -3.55 29.00 -14.27
N ASP A 581 -2.25 28.86 -14.54
CA ASP A 581 -1.71 28.26 -15.78
C ASP A 581 -1.08 26.86 -15.61
N LEU A 582 -0.96 26.36 -14.37
CA LEU A 582 -0.38 25.04 -14.07
C LEU A 582 -1.16 23.86 -14.67
N GLY A 583 -2.39 24.08 -15.15
CA GLY A 583 -3.22 23.09 -15.83
C GLY A 583 -3.20 23.10 -17.36
N ARG A 584 -2.57 24.09 -18.03
CA ARG A 584 -2.80 24.33 -19.47
C ARG A 584 -1.80 23.74 -20.46
N GLN A 585 -0.60 23.30 -20.06
CA GLN A 585 0.45 22.96 -21.04
C GLN A 585 1.16 21.63 -20.81
N ALA A 586 0.53 20.55 -21.28
CA ALA A 586 1.25 19.53 -22.07
C ALA A 586 0.96 19.70 -23.57
N THR A 587 0.53 20.89 -24.01
CA THR A 587 0.58 21.24 -25.43
C THR A 587 2.03 21.20 -25.85
N ARG A 588 2.37 20.21 -26.69
CA ARG A 588 3.66 20.06 -27.37
C ARG A 588 4.32 21.41 -27.50
N ARG A 589 5.45 21.62 -26.80
CA ARG A 589 6.33 22.77 -27.06
C ARG A 589 6.39 22.89 -28.58
N LYS A 590 5.88 24.01 -29.10
CA LYS A 590 6.05 24.39 -30.50
C LYS A 590 7.54 24.23 -30.72
N ARG A 591 7.95 23.27 -31.57
CA ARG A 591 9.36 23.10 -31.94
C ARG A 591 9.86 24.52 -32.22
N LEU A 592 10.92 24.93 -31.51
CA LEU A 592 11.65 26.14 -31.84
C LEU A 592 11.86 26.08 -33.35
N SER A 593 11.12 26.91 -34.08
CA SER A 593 11.35 27.08 -35.49
C SER A 593 12.77 27.60 -35.63
N ASP A 594 13.52 27.02 -36.56
CA ASP A 594 14.89 27.34 -36.93
C ASP A 594 15.04 28.80 -37.42
N GLU A 595 14.77 29.79 -36.57
CA GLU A 595 15.01 31.22 -36.86
C GLU A 595 16.39 31.69 -36.37
N SER A 596 17.25 30.79 -35.89
CA SER A 596 18.62 31.11 -35.50
C SER A 596 19.67 30.83 -36.59
N LEU A 597 19.30 30.92 -37.87
CA LEU A 597 20.22 30.74 -39.01
C LEU A 597 20.45 31.99 -39.86
N GLU A 598 20.06 33.17 -39.38
CA GLU A 598 20.52 34.45 -39.93
C GLU A 598 21.12 35.32 -38.82
N ARG A 599 22.41 35.09 -38.54
CA ARG A 599 23.38 36.13 -38.14
C ARG A 599 24.81 35.68 -38.35
#